data_AF-B4SG82-F1
#
_entry.id   AF-B4SG82-F1
#
_cell.length_a   1.000
_cell.length_b   1.000
_cell.length_c   1.000
_cell.angle_alpha   90.00
_cell.angle_beta   90.00
_cell.angle_gamma   90.00
#
_symmetry.space_group_name_H-M   'P 1'
#
loop_
_entity.id
_entity.type
_entity.pdbx_description
1 polymer ?
#
loop_
_entity_poly.entity_id
_entity_poly.type
_entity_poly.pdbx_seq_one_letter_code
_entity_poly.pdbx_strand_id
1 'polypeptide(L)'
;MTILLGRVDRIFDSLEHFWEHKQTKRTAANVLIIAFLAALFLIEFRRQGWLPEELALMVPSSHYYAINIAFSMLLGLEVLGLVFSLANSLSDSVGKQFEILSLILLRQSFEEFIHFNEPLVWVETSKPVLHILSNAGGGLLIFLLLGLYYKLQQHRVITQSSVSTADFIASKKLVSLLLLITFIGIGITDLLFYLSFKPIFDFFAIFYTVLVFSDVLLVLVSLRYSSSYEILFRNSGFAVATVVVRLALTAPPFFNVLLGIGAMAFAIGITFAYNGFKKTEIVKSLSAALPEKSA
;
A
#
# COMPACT_ATOMS: atom_id res chain seq x y z
N MET A 1 -32.34 -0.86 1.17
CA MET A 1 -30.94 -1.34 1.22
C MET A 1 -30.32 -1.48 -0.18
N THR A 2 -31.00 -2.12 -1.14
CA THR A 2 -30.53 -2.36 -2.53
C THR A 2 -30.26 -1.11 -3.38
N ILE A 3 -31.08 -0.05 -3.27
CA ILE A 3 -30.86 1.20 -4.04
C ILE A 3 -29.60 1.95 -3.56
N LEU A 4 -29.32 1.90 -2.26
CA LEU A 4 -28.17 2.58 -1.67
C LEU A 4 -26.88 1.84 -2.02
N LEU A 5 -26.89 0.50 -1.94
CA LEU A 5 -25.79 -0.35 -2.38
C LEU A 5 -25.50 -0.18 -3.88
N GLY A 6 -26.53 -0.15 -4.74
CA GLY A 6 -26.35 0.06 -6.18
C GLY A 6 -25.91 1.49 -6.59
N ARG A 7 -26.03 2.48 -5.71
CA ARG A 7 -25.43 3.82 -5.89
C ARG A 7 -23.98 3.84 -5.45
N VAL A 8 -23.67 3.21 -4.31
CA VAL A 8 -22.29 3.04 -3.81
C VAL A 8 -21.44 2.31 -4.84
N ASP A 9 -21.96 1.22 -5.42
CA ASP A 9 -21.26 0.45 -6.45
C ASP A 9 -20.91 1.31 -7.67
N ARG A 10 -21.87 2.07 -8.20
CA ARG A 10 -21.62 2.92 -9.37
C ARG A 10 -20.64 4.06 -9.10
N ILE A 11 -20.66 4.65 -7.91
CA ILE A 11 -19.73 5.72 -7.54
C ILE A 11 -18.31 5.15 -7.43
N PHE A 12 -18.17 4.01 -6.75
CA PHE A 12 -16.89 3.33 -6.58
C PHE A 12 -16.31 2.90 -7.94
N ASP A 13 -17.09 2.20 -8.76
CA ASP A 13 -16.64 1.69 -10.06
C ASP A 13 -16.25 2.84 -11.02
N SER A 14 -16.96 3.97 -10.96
CA SER A 14 -16.63 5.16 -11.75
C SER A 14 -15.31 5.81 -11.30
N LEU A 15 -15.11 5.96 -9.99
CA LEU A 15 -13.87 6.50 -9.42
C LEU A 15 -12.67 5.60 -9.70
N GLU A 16 -12.86 4.30 -9.55
CA GLU A 16 -11.84 3.29 -9.85
C GLU A 16 -11.46 3.31 -11.34
N HIS A 17 -12.43 3.27 -12.25
CA HIS A 17 -12.17 3.33 -13.68
C HIS A 17 -11.46 4.63 -14.09
N PHE A 18 -11.82 5.76 -13.48
CA PHE A 18 -11.13 7.03 -13.69
C PHE A 18 -9.67 6.97 -13.20
N TRP A 19 -9.42 6.33 -12.06
CA TRP A 19 -8.08 6.18 -11.49
C TRP A 19 -7.18 5.24 -12.32
N GLU A 20 -7.74 4.13 -12.82
CA GLU A 20 -6.99 3.14 -13.61
C GLU A 20 -6.66 3.63 -15.01
N HIS A 21 -7.36 4.67 -15.49
CA HIS A 21 -7.21 5.21 -16.83
C HIS A 21 -5.75 5.66 -17.11
N LYS A 22 -5.22 5.26 -18.27
CA LYS A 22 -3.84 5.55 -18.69
C LYS A 22 -3.55 7.05 -18.75
N GLN A 23 -4.57 7.86 -19.04
CA GLN A 23 -4.45 9.32 -19.06
C GLN A 23 -4.27 9.90 -17.66
N THR A 24 -5.04 9.45 -16.67
CA THR A 24 -4.94 9.88 -15.27
C THR A 24 -3.55 9.60 -14.71
N LYS A 25 -2.99 8.41 -14.97
CA LYS A 25 -1.61 8.06 -14.58
C LYS A 25 -0.55 8.98 -15.20
N ARG A 26 -0.71 9.35 -16.48
CA ARG A 26 0.19 10.29 -17.17
C ARG A 26 0.07 11.71 -16.62
N THR A 27 -1.15 12.18 -16.39
CA THR A 27 -1.39 13.50 -15.80
C THR A 27 -0.80 13.58 -14.40
N ALA A 28 -1.00 12.56 -13.57
CA ALA A 28 -0.42 12.47 -12.23
C ALA A 28 1.13 12.54 -12.27
N ALA A 29 1.76 11.79 -13.19
CA ALA A 29 3.21 11.86 -13.39
C ALA A 29 3.69 13.25 -13.82
N ASN A 30 2.98 13.90 -14.74
CA ASN A 30 3.30 15.26 -15.18
C ASN A 30 3.17 16.27 -14.02
N VAL A 31 2.12 16.15 -13.20
CA VAL A 31 1.93 17.00 -12.01
C VAL A 31 3.10 16.85 -11.04
N LEU A 32 3.56 15.62 -10.79
CA LEU A 32 4.73 15.38 -9.93
C LEU A 32 6.01 16.03 -10.48
N ILE A 33 6.25 15.91 -11.79
CA ILE A 33 7.42 16.52 -12.44
C ILE A 33 7.37 18.04 -12.33
N ILE A 34 6.21 18.64 -12.61
CA ILE A 34 6.01 20.10 -12.50
C ILE A 34 6.21 20.55 -11.05
N ALA A 35 5.64 19.83 -10.08
CA ALA A 35 5.81 20.16 -8.66
C ALA A 35 7.28 20.07 -8.22
N PHE A 36 8.01 19.04 -8.65
CA PHE A 36 9.43 18.88 -8.37
C PHE A 36 10.26 20.04 -8.95
N LEU A 37 10.06 20.37 -10.23
CA LEU A 37 10.77 21.46 -10.89
C LEU A 37 10.43 22.81 -10.25
N ALA A 38 9.15 23.06 -9.95
CA ALA A 38 8.72 24.28 -9.28
C ALA A 38 9.36 24.42 -7.89
N ALA A 39 9.43 23.33 -7.11
CA ALA A 39 10.11 23.33 -5.82
C ALA A 39 11.61 23.67 -5.95
N LEU A 40 12.30 23.08 -6.94
CA LEU A 40 13.71 23.40 -7.20
C LEU A 40 13.91 24.88 -7.56
N PHE A 41 13.09 25.41 -8.47
CA PHE A 41 13.18 26.83 -8.85
C PHE A 41 12.88 27.76 -7.67
N LEU A 42 11.88 27.46 -6.84
CA LEU A 42 11.56 28.23 -5.64
C LEU A 42 12.71 28.25 -4.63
N ILE A 43 13.31 27.09 -4.37
CA ILE A 43 14.47 26.97 -3.45
C ILE A 43 15.67 27.75 -4.00
N GLU A 44 15.91 27.68 -5.31
CA GLU A 44 17.00 28.43 -5.95
C GLU A 44 16.78 29.94 -5.88
N PHE A 45 15.56 30.41 -6.17
CA PHE A 45 15.21 31.82 -6.04
C PHE A 45 15.33 32.32 -4.60
N ARG A 46 15.02 31.48 -3.60
CA ARG A 46 15.22 31.82 -2.19
C ARG A 46 16.71 32.02 -1.91
N ARG A 47 17.54 31.10 -2.38
CA ARG A 47 19.00 31.13 -2.18
C ARG A 47 19.65 32.36 -2.83
N GLN A 48 19.10 32.80 -3.96
CA GLN A 48 19.54 34.02 -4.67
C GLN A 48 18.99 35.33 -4.05
N GLY A 49 18.12 35.23 -3.04
CA GLY A 49 17.53 36.39 -2.36
C GLY A 49 16.44 37.09 -3.17
N TRP A 50 15.85 36.42 -4.17
CA TRP A 50 14.83 37.00 -5.05
C TRP A 50 13.40 36.84 -4.52
N LEU A 51 13.19 36.07 -3.44
CA LEU A 51 11.88 35.93 -2.82
C LEU A 51 11.61 37.03 -1.78
N PRO A 52 10.38 37.57 -1.73
CA PRO A 52 9.89 38.37 -0.59
C PRO A 52 10.06 37.63 0.73
N GLU A 53 10.36 38.34 1.83
CA GLU A 53 10.62 37.74 3.15
C GLU A 53 9.50 36.78 3.61
N GLU A 54 8.24 37.13 3.35
CA GLU A 54 7.08 36.32 3.72
C GLU A 54 7.08 34.94 3.03
N LEU A 55 7.47 34.87 1.76
CA LEU A 55 7.55 33.61 1.00
C LEU A 55 8.88 32.88 1.25
N ALA A 56 9.96 33.63 1.51
CA ALA A 56 11.26 33.06 1.86
C ALA A 56 11.23 32.33 3.22
N LEU A 57 10.27 32.63 4.11
CA LEU A 57 10.04 31.87 5.34
C LEU A 57 9.37 30.51 5.10
N MET A 58 8.60 30.38 4.01
CA MET A 58 7.87 29.14 3.68
C MET A 58 8.70 28.15 2.85
N VAL A 59 9.66 28.65 2.06
CA VAL A 59 10.44 27.82 1.14
C VAL A 59 11.68 27.27 1.87
N PRO A 60 11.98 25.96 1.83
CA PRO A 60 13.20 25.36 2.40
C PRO A 60 14.50 25.87 1.75
N SER A 61 15.65 25.63 2.38
CA SER A 61 16.96 26.15 1.91
C SER A 61 17.80 25.14 1.13
N SER A 62 17.60 23.84 1.32
CA SER A 62 18.33 22.78 0.60
C SER A 62 17.53 22.23 -0.57
N HIS A 63 18.20 22.02 -1.70
CA HIS A 63 17.65 21.40 -2.91
C HIS A 63 17.13 19.98 -2.65
N TYR A 64 17.69 19.27 -1.67
CA TYR A 64 17.21 17.93 -1.29
C TYR A 64 15.76 17.95 -0.80
N TYR A 65 15.24 19.08 -0.33
CA TYR A 65 13.84 19.16 0.09
C TYR A 65 12.86 19.06 -1.11
N ALA A 66 13.26 19.47 -2.32
CA ALA A 66 12.43 19.29 -3.51
C ALA A 66 12.16 17.80 -3.78
N ILE A 67 13.15 16.95 -3.52
CA ILE A 67 13.02 15.49 -3.62
C ILE A 67 11.96 14.98 -2.63
N ASN A 68 11.98 15.47 -1.40
CA ASN A 68 10.98 15.11 -0.39
C ASN A 68 9.55 15.51 -0.82
N ILE A 69 9.35 16.72 -1.34
CA ILE A 69 8.03 17.17 -1.83
C ILE A 69 7.51 16.23 -2.91
N ALA A 70 8.34 15.92 -3.91
CA ALA A 70 7.95 15.05 -5.01
C ALA A 70 7.59 13.63 -4.53
N PHE A 71 8.36 13.10 -3.58
CA PHE A 71 8.13 11.77 -3.03
C PHE A 71 6.94 11.69 -2.08
N SER A 72 6.70 12.72 -1.27
CA SER A 72 5.50 12.85 -0.45
C SER A 72 4.23 12.91 -1.31
N MET A 73 4.25 13.68 -2.41
CA MET A 73 3.14 13.71 -3.36
C MET A 73 2.91 12.35 -4.04
N LEU A 74 3.98 11.69 -4.48
CA LEU A 74 3.90 10.37 -5.11
C LEU A 74 3.39 9.32 -4.11
N LEU A 75 3.80 9.40 -2.84
CA LEU A 75 3.30 8.54 -1.76
C LEU A 75 1.78 8.74 -1.57
N GLY A 76 1.29 9.98 -1.61
CA GLY A 76 -0.15 10.28 -1.58
C GLY A 76 -0.93 9.59 -2.71
N LEU A 77 -0.38 9.58 -3.94
CA LEU A 77 -0.99 8.88 -5.07
C LEU A 77 -0.99 7.37 -4.88
N GLU A 78 0.09 6.79 -4.36
CA GLU A 78 0.15 5.35 -4.09
C GLU A 78 -0.81 4.91 -3.00
N VAL A 79 -0.91 5.72 -1.94
CA VAL A 79 -1.88 5.56 -0.86
C VAL A 79 -3.31 5.56 -1.39
N LEU A 80 -3.66 6.47 -2.31
CA LEU A 80 -4.96 6.45 -2.97
C LEU A 80 -5.18 5.15 -3.74
N GLY A 81 -4.18 4.68 -4.49
CA GLY A 81 -4.23 3.38 -5.17
C GLY A 81 -4.45 2.21 -4.22
N LEU A 82 -3.88 2.25 -3.00
CA LEU A 82 -4.08 1.23 -1.97
C LEU A 82 -5.54 1.17 -1.48
N VAL A 83 -6.24 2.31 -1.40
CA VAL A 83 -7.66 2.35 -1.02
C VAL A 83 -8.51 1.62 -2.07
N PHE A 84 -8.30 1.93 -3.36
CA PHE A 84 -9.03 1.24 -4.44
C PHE A 84 -8.73 -0.27 -4.48
N SER A 85 -7.45 -0.64 -4.28
CA SER A 85 -7.03 -2.04 -4.18
C SER A 85 -7.67 -2.78 -3.00
N LEU A 86 -8.10 -2.08 -1.95
CA LEU A 86 -8.75 -2.67 -0.79
C LEU A 86 -10.15 -3.23 -1.09
N ALA A 87 -10.89 -2.55 -1.97
CA ALA A 87 -12.21 -3.02 -2.40
C ALA A 87 -12.14 -4.28 -3.27
N ASN A 88 -11.03 -4.43 -3.99
CA ASN A 88 -10.76 -5.59 -4.82
C ASN A 88 -10.33 -6.81 -3.99
N SER A 89 -10.39 -7.99 -4.59
CA SER A 89 -10.20 -9.29 -3.93
C SER A 89 -8.99 -9.31 -2.97
N LEU A 90 -9.17 -9.81 -1.73
CA LEU A 90 -8.17 -9.73 -0.66
C LEU A 90 -6.87 -10.45 -1.03
N SER A 91 -6.96 -11.61 -1.71
CA SER A 91 -5.80 -12.38 -2.16
C SER A 91 -5.05 -11.76 -3.34
N ASP A 92 -5.76 -11.11 -4.27
CA ASP A 92 -5.11 -10.43 -5.40
C ASP A 92 -4.51 -9.09 -4.94
N SER A 93 -5.15 -8.44 -3.97
CA SER A 93 -4.70 -7.17 -3.36
C SER A 93 -3.39 -7.32 -2.59
N VAL A 94 -3.16 -8.43 -1.89
CA VAL A 94 -1.94 -8.63 -1.06
C VAL A 94 -0.66 -8.58 -1.89
N GLY A 95 -0.63 -9.25 -3.05
CA GLY A 95 0.54 -9.19 -3.95
C GLY A 95 0.83 -7.75 -4.40
N LYS A 96 -0.23 -7.01 -4.75
CA LYS A 96 -0.12 -5.60 -5.13
C LYS A 96 0.37 -4.71 -3.98
N GLN A 97 -0.03 -5.01 -2.75
CA GLN A 97 0.47 -4.27 -1.58
C GLN A 97 1.96 -4.51 -1.35
N PHE A 98 2.47 -5.72 -1.59
CA PHE A 98 3.92 -5.98 -1.55
C PHE A 98 4.68 -5.30 -2.68
N GLU A 99 4.11 -5.19 -3.88
CA GLU A 99 4.68 -4.34 -4.94
C GLU A 99 4.82 -2.91 -4.47
N ILE A 100 3.73 -2.34 -3.93
CA ILE A 100 3.70 -0.96 -3.46
C ILE A 100 4.68 -0.78 -2.30
N LEU A 101 4.73 -1.69 -1.33
CA LEU A 101 5.69 -1.64 -0.23
C LEU A 101 7.13 -1.66 -0.73
N SER A 102 7.46 -2.53 -1.70
CA SER A 102 8.81 -2.61 -2.26
C SER A 102 9.24 -1.30 -2.92
N LEU A 103 8.32 -0.64 -3.65
CA LEU A 103 8.55 0.65 -4.29
C LEU A 103 8.66 1.78 -3.27
N ILE A 104 7.83 1.77 -2.22
CA ILE A 104 7.90 2.75 -1.13
C ILE A 104 9.23 2.65 -0.38
N LEU A 105 9.72 1.44 -0.08
CA LEU A 105 11.04 1.27 0.55
C LEU A 105 12.18 1.81 -0.34
N LEU A 106 12.17 1.49 -1.64
CA LEU A 106 13.13 2.08 -2.59
C LEU A 106 13.05 3.60 -2.58
N ARG A 107 11.86 4.17 -2.44
CA ARG A 107 11.66 5.62 -2.35
C ARG A 107 12.17 6.23 -1.05
N GLN A 108 11.86 5.63 0.10
CA GLN A 108 12.35 6.10 1.40
C GLN A 108 13.88 6.15 1.43
N SER A 109 14.55 5.30 0.63
CA SER A 109 15.99 5.37 0.41
C SER A 109 16.45 6.71 -0.19
N PHE A 110 15.63 7.38 -1.00
CA PHE A 110 15.96 8.71 -1.52
C PHE A 110 15.56 9.84 -0.57
N GLU A 111 14.61 9.62 0.33
CA GLU A 111 14.22 10.65 1.31
C GLU A 111 15.36 10.94 2.30
N GLU A 112 16.16 9.93 2.64
CA GLU A 112 17.33 10.08 3.52
C GLU A 112 18.39 11.08 2.99
N PHE A 113 18.34 11.45 1.70
CA PHE A 113 19.19 12.52 1.15
C PHE A 113 18.90 13.89 1.78
N ILE A 114 17.72 14.13 2.37
CA ILE A 114 17.45 15.41 3.07
C ILE A 114 18.34 15.61 4.30
N HIS A 115 18.85 14.53 4.87
CA HIS A 115 19.74 14.57 6.03
C HIS A 115 21.21 14.80 5.63
N PHE A 116 21.49 14.99 4.33
CA PHE A 116 22.84 15.22 3.84
C PHE A 116 23.14 16.72 3.90
N ASN A 117 24.33 17.06 4.41
CA ASN A 117 24.85 18.41 4.35
C ASN A 117 25.46 18.71 2.97
N GLU A 118 25.35 19.97 2.56
CA GLU A 118 26.03 20.52 1.37
C GLU A 118 27.24 21.34 1.87
N PRO A 119 28.51 20.93 1.65
CA PRO A 119 29.04 19.77 0.91
C PRO A 119 29.09 18.45 1.72
N LEU A 120 29.17 17.32 1.01
CA LEU A 120 29.15 15.97 1.60
C LEU A 120 30.35 15.70 2.52
N VAL A 121 30.09 15.48 3.81
CA VAL A 121 31.09 15.09 4.83
C VAL A 121 30.77 13.70 5.38
N TRP A 122 31.60 12.71 5.04
CA TRP A 122 31.36 11.28 5.32
C TRP A 122 31.08 10.93 6.78
N VAL A 123 31.73 11.63 7.73
CA VAL A 123 31.59 11.37 9.18
C VAL A 123 30.15 11.62 9.66
N GLU A 124 29.47 12.59 9.07
CA GLU A 124 28.10 12.98 9.42
C GLU A 124 27.04 12.18 8.62
N THR A 125 27.41 11.58 7.49
CA THR A 125 26.48 10.86 6.59
C THR A 125 26.37 9.36 6.87
N SER A 126 27.15 8.81 7.80
CA SER A 126 27.20 7.35 8.05
C SER A 126 25.85 6.71 8.43
N LYS A 127 25.03 7.37 9.25
CA LYS A 127 23.70 6.89 9.65
C LYS A 127 22.67 6.94 8.52
N PRO A 128 22.47 8.08 7.83
CA PRO A 128 21.61 8.13 6.64
C PRO A 128 21.97 7.08 5.59
N VAL A 129 23.26 6.86 5.30
CA VAL A 129 23.70 5.84 4.34
C VAL A 129 23.25 4.43 4.73
N LEU A 130 23.28 4.09 6.02
CA LEU A 130 22.77 2.78 6.48
C LEU A 130 21.25 2.66 6.31
N HIS A 131 20.49 3.73 6.52
CA HIS A 131 19.05 3.73 6.25
C HIS A 131 18.76 3.55 4.76
N ILE A 132 19.52 4.23 3.89
CA ILE A 132 19.44 4.07 2.43
C ILE A 132 19.68 2.60 2.05
N LEU A 133 20.76 2.01 2.53
CA LEU A 133 21.10 0.62 2.23
C LEU A 133 20.06 -0.36 2.76
N SER A 134 19.55 -0.13 3.99
CA SER A 134 18.49 -0.94 4.58
C SER A 134 17.21 -0.88 3.74
N ASN A 135 16.72 0.32 3.43
CA ASN A 135 15.49 0.52 2.68
C ASN A 135 15.61 -0.02 1.24
N ALA A 136 16.72 0.27 0.56
CA ALA A 136 16.94 -0.20 -0.80
C ALA A 136 17.13 -1.72 -0.87
N GLY A 137 17.92 -2.28 0.04
CA GLY A 137 18.12 -3.73 0.16
C GLY A 137 16.84 -4.46 0.55
N GLY A 138 16.07 -3.90 1.48
CA GLY A 138 14.76 -4.41 1.89
C GLY A 138 13.75 -4.42 0.75
N GLY A 139 13.63 -3.31 0.02
CA GLY A 139 12.77 -3.21 -1.16
C GLY A 139 13.14 -4.24 -2.23
N LEU A 140 14.43 -4.41 -2.53
CA LEU A 140 14.92 -5.43 -3.45
C LEU A 140 14.58 -6.85 -2.97
N LEU A 141 14.79 -7.15 -1.69
CA LEU A 141 14.51 -8.47 -1.14
C LEU A 141 13.02 -8.81 -1.18
N ILE A 142 12.15 -7.86 -0.83
CA ILE A 142 10.70 -8.03 -0.96
C ILE A 142 10.32 -8.27 -2.42
N PHE A 143 10.91 -7.53 -3.36
CA PHE A 143 10.66 -7.72 -4.79
C PHE A 143 11.06 -9.13 -5.28
N LEU A 144 12.20 -9.66 -4.82
CA LEU A 144 12.62 -11.03 -5.12
C LEU A 144 11.67 -12.07 -4.52
N LEU A 145 11.28 -11.90 -3.25
CA LEU A 145 10.32 -12.77 -2.57
C LEU A 145 8.93 -12.72 -3.24
N LEU A 146 8.53 -11.57 -3.75
CA LEU A 146 7.31 -11.39 -4.50
C LEU A 146 7.32 -12.21 -5.80
N GLY A 147 8.46 -12.28 -6.50
CA GLY A 147 8.63 -13.17 -7.64
C GLY A 147 8.39 -14.64 -7.27
N LEU A 148 8.86 -15.08 -6.10
CA LEU A 148 8.59 -16.41 -5.57
C LEU A 148 7.10 -16.60 -5.24
N TYR A 149 6.48 -15.62 -4.58
CA TYR A 149 5.05 -15.64 -4.25
C TYR A 149 4.18 -15.80 -5.50
N TYR A 150 4.42 -14.99 -6.54
CA TYR A 150 3.69 -15.11 -7.79
C TYR A 150 3.93 -16.44 -8.49
N LYS A 151 5.15 -16.99 -8.45
CA LYS A 151 5.41 -18.34 -9.00
C LYS A 151 4.61 -19.43 -8.26
N LEU A 152 4.47 -19.32 -6.94
CA LEU A 152 3.66 -20.24 -6.12
C LEU A 152 2.15 -20.09 -6.40
N GLN A 153 1.70 -18.87 -6.70
CA GLN A 153 0.30 -18.56 -7.00
C GLN A 153 -0.08 -18.97 -8.44
N GLN A 154 0.79 -18.73 -9.43
CA GLN A 154 0.56 -19.01 -10.86
C GLN A 154 0.37 -20.50 -11.17
N HIS A 155 0.92 -21.41 -10.37
CA HIS A 155 0.75 -22.85 -10.60
C HIS A 155 -0.70 -23.33 -10.50
N ARG A 156 -1.63 -22.49 -10.03
CA ARG A 156 -3.03 -22.86 -9.85
C ARG A 156 -3.91 -21.64 -10.03
N VAL A 157 -4.00 -21.15 -11.27
CA VAL A 157 -5.03 -20.19 -11.68
C VAL A 157 -6.34 -20.57 -11.01
N ILE A 158 -6.75 -19.62 -10.20
CA ILE A 158 -7.87 -19.57 -9.30
C ILE A 158 -9.07 -20.23 -9.99
N THR A 159 -9.37 -21.50 -9.65
CA THR A 159 -10.77 -21.92 -9.65
C THR A 159 -11.44 -20.98 -8.68
N GLN A 160 -12.10 -19.97 -9.22
CA GLN A 160 -13.00 -19.07 -8.52
C GLN A 160 -14.03 -19.96 -7.83
N SER A 161 -13.76 -20.39 -6.60
CA SER A 161 -14.76 -21.05 -5.77
C SER A 161 -15.68 -19.95 -5.23
N SER A 162 -16.51 -19.43 -6.13
CA SER A 162 -17.97 -19.34 -6.04
C SER A 162 -18.62 -19.09 -4.68
N VAL A 163 -18.03 -18.24 -3.84
CA VAL A 163 -18.76 -17.62 -2.73
C VAL A 163 -18.56 -16.10 -2.76
N SER A 164 -18.64 -15.52 -3.96
CA SER A 164 -18.86 -14.08 -4.08
C SER A 164 -20.36 -13.81 -4.04
N THR A 165 -20.96 -13.95 -2.87
CA THR A 165 -22.31 -13.40 -2.67
C THR A 165 -22.22 -11.90 -2.99
N ALA A 166 -23.14 -11.38 -3.80
CA ALA A 166 -23.17 -9.95 -4.14
C ALA A 166 -23.11 -9.06 -2.89
N ASP A 167 -23.68 -9.53 -1.78
CA ASP A 167 -23.64 -8.87 -0.47
C ASP A 167 -22.22 -8.73 0.13
N PHE A 168 -21.32 -9.68 -0.12
CA PHE A 168 -19.92 -9.58 0.31
C PHE A 168 -19.16 -8.53 -0.50
N ILE A 169 -19.38 -8.50 -1.82
CA ILE A 169 -18.79 -7.49 -2.71
C ILE A 169 -19.30 -6.09 -2.31
N ALA A 170 -20.62 -5.96 -2.12
CA ALA A 170 -21.22 -4.69 -1.74
C ALA A 170 -20.75 -4.18 -0.36
N SER A 171 -20.53 -5.10 0.59
CA SER A 171 -19.95 -4.75 1.90
C SER A 171 -18.53 -4.23 1.78
N LYS A 172 -17.68 -4.82 0.91
CA LYS A 172 -16.32 -4.32 0.66
C LYS A 172 -16.32 -2.93 0.04
N LYS A 173 -17.17 -2.71 -0.98
CA LYS A 173 -17.29 -1.42 -1.66
C LYS A 173 -17.77 -0.33 -0.70
N LEU A 174 -18.70 -0.64 0.21
CA LEU A 174 -19.12 0.29 1.27
C LEU A 174 -17.96 0.66 2.20
N VAL A 175 -17.21 -0.32 2.70
CA VAL A 175 -16.05 -0.06 3.58
C VAL A 175 -15.02 0.80 2.85
N SER A 176 -14.69 0.48 1.60
CA SER A 176 -13.73 1.26 0.81
C SER A 176 -14.22 2.68 0.52
N LEU A 177 -15.50 2.88 0.27
CA LEU A 177 -16.08 4.22 0.05
C LEU A 177 -16.04 5.06 1.33
N LEU A 178 -16.35 4.47 2.49
CA LEU A 178 -16.23 5.14 3.78
C LEU A 178 -14.79 5.56 4.03
N LEU A 179 -13.83 4.66 3.76
CA LEU A 179 -12.40 4.94 3.87
C LEU A 179 -11.98 6.09 2.95
N LEU A 180 -12.45 6.12 1.71
CA LEU A 180 -12.19 7.22 0.77
C LEU A 180 -12.75 8.57 1.29
N ILE A 181 -13.97 8.57 1.86
CA ILE A 181 -14.55 9.77 2.46
C ILE A 181 -13.71 10.24 3.66
N THR A 182 -13.30 9.32 4.53
CA THR A 182 -12.42 9.62 5.66
C THR A 182 -11.08 10.18 5.18
N PHE A 183 -10.50 9.63 4.12
CA PHE A 183 -9.25 10.13 3.53
C PHE A 183 -9.38 11.56 3.03
N ILE A 184 -10.42 11.87 2.25
CA ILE A 184 -10.70 13.22 1.77
C ILE A 184 -10.92 14.16 2.96
N GLY A 185 -11.63 13.73 4.00
CA GLY A 185 -11.85 14.49 5.22
C GLY A 185 -10.54 14.85 5.93
N ILE A 186 -9.68 13.87 6.18
CA ILE A 186 -8.35 14.08 6.82
C ILE A 186 -7.51 15.03 5.95
N GLY A 187 -7.52 14.85 4.63
CA GLY A 187 -6.73 15.67 3.70
C GLY A 187 -7.19 17.12 3.66
N ILE A 188 -8.50 17.37 3.67
CA ILE A 188 -9.06 18.72 3.77
C ILE A 188 -8.68 19.36 5.10
N THR A 189 -8.80 18.64 6.22
CA THR A 189 -8.41 19.19 7.53
C THR A 189 -6.93 19.52 7.56
N ASP A 190 -6.06 18.66 7.04
CA ASP A 190 -4.63 18.88 7.01
C ASP A 190 -4.26 20.13 6.18
N LEU A 191 -4.88 20.28 5.00
CA LEU A 191 -4.72 21.46 4.15
C LEU A 191 -5.20 22.75 4.85
N LEU A 192 -6.33 22.72 5.56
CA LEU A 192 -6.83 23.88 6.30
C LEU A 192 -5.91 24.26 7.46
N PHE A 193 -5.30 23.28 8.14
CA PHE A 193 -4.32 23.52 9.21
C PHE A 193 -3.01 24.10 8.66
N TYR A 194 -2.52 23.58 7.53
CA TYR A 194 -1.38 24.13 6.80
C TYR A 194 -1.59 25.61 6.44
N LEU A 195 -2.76 25.95 5.90
CA LEU A 195 -3.13 27.34 5.58
C LEU A 195 -3.32 28.23 6.82
N SER A 196 -3.61 27.65 7.97
CA SER A 196 -3.87 28.37 9.23
C SER A 196 -2.65 28.49 10.14
N PHE A 197 -1.45 28.08 9.69
CA PHE A 197 -0.21 28.05 10.47
C PHE A 197 -0.31 27.28 11.80
N LYS A 198 -1.21 26.29 11.87
CA LYS A 198 -1.35 25.41 13.03
C LYS A 198 -0.41 24.22 12.91
N PRO A 199 -0.10 23.51 14.02
CA PRO A 199 0.66 22.28 13.96
C PRO A 199 -0.03 21.30 13.01
N ILE A 200 0.70 20.88 11.98
CA ILE A 200 0.25 19.90 10.99
C ILE A 200 0.27 18.53 11.67
N PHE A 201 -0.77 17.72 11.46
CA PHE A 201 -0.78 16.34 11.95
C PHE A 201 -0.07 15.44 10.94
N ASP A 202 0.47 14.30 11.37
CA ASP A 202 1.03 13.33 10.43
C ASP A 202 -0.11 12.66 9.65
N PHE A 203 -0.48 13.29 8.53
CA PHE A 203 -1.53 12.87 7.61
C PHE A 203 -1.40 11.38 7.26
N PHE A 204 -0.18 10.95 6.91
CA PHE A 204 0.09 9.58 6.50
C PHE A 204 -0.06 8.60 7.68
N ALA A 205 0.46 8.92 8.86
CA ALA A 205 0.31 8.06 10.04
C ALA A 205 -1.16 7.86 10.45
N ILE A 206 -1.96 8.92 10.47
CA ILE A 206 -3.40 8.84 10.76
C ILE A 206 -4.09 7.98 9.69
N PHE A 207 -3.78 8.23 8.42
CA PHE A 207 -4.36 7.47 7.33
C PHE A 207 -4.05 5.98 7.41
N TYR A 208 -2.78 5.60 7.60
CA TYR A 208 -2.40 4.19 7.72
C TYR A 208 -3.06 3.52 8.92
N THR A 209 -3.26 4.24 10.01
CA THR A 209 -4.00 3.76 11.18
C THR A 209 -5.45 3.43 10.80
N VAL A 210 -6.16 4.35 10.13
CA VAL A 210 -7.54 4.10 9.64
C VAL A 210 -7.58 2.88 8.72
N LEU A 211 -6.54 2.69 7.92
CA LEU A 211 -6.48 1.60 6.97
C LEU A 211 -6.25 0.24 7.65
N VAL A 212 -5.42 0.17 8.69
CA VAL A 212 -5.30 -1.03 9.55
C VAL A 212 -6.66 -1.42 10.13
N PHE A 213 -7.42 -0.47 10.68
CA PHE A 213 -8.75 -0.77 11.23
C PHE A 213 -9.72 -1.27 10.16
N SER A 214 -9.61 -0.71 8.94
CA SER A 214 -10.42 -1.12 7.80
C SER A 214 -10.07 -2.54 7.34
N ASP A 215 -8.79 -2.90 7.33
CA ASP A 215 -8.32 -4.26 7.03
C ASP A 215 -8.91 -5.27 8.02
N VAL A 216 -8.88 -4.96 9.33
CA VAL A 216 -9.50 -5.79 10.38
C VAL A 216 -11.02 -5.90 10.18
N LEU A 217 -11.69 -4.80 9.86
CA LEU A 217 -13.14 -4.82 9.57
C LEU A 217 -13.46 -5.73 8.38
N LEU A 218 -12.66 -5.71 7.32
CA LEU A 218 -12.83 -6.58 6.16
C LEU A 218 -12.68 -8.07 6.52
N VAL A 219 -11.79 -8.43 7.45
CA VAL A 219 -11.71 -9.80 7.99
C VAL A 219 -13.00 -10.20 8.67
N LEU A 220 -13.50 -9.35 9.57
CA LEU A 220 -14.74 -9.60 10.32
C LEU A 220 -15.94 -9.75 9.38
N VAL A 221 -16.01 -8.93 8.32
CA VAL A 221 -17.02 -9.07 7.27
C VAL A 221 -16.85 -10.39 6.53
N SER A 222 -15.63 -10.82 6.23
CA SER A 222 -15.38 -12.08 5.51
C SER A 222 -15.81 -13.34 6.29
N LEU A 223 -15.70 -13.32 7.62
CA LEU A 223 -16.18 -14.38 8.52
C LEU A 223 -17.68 -14.64 8.37
N ARG A 224 -18.46 -13.62 8.03
CA ARG A 224 -19.91 -13.74 7.83
C ARG A 224 -20.30 -14.56 6.60
N TYR A 225 -19.41 -14.68 5.60
CA TYR A 225 -19.75 -15.22 4.28
C TYR A 225 -18.93 -16.44 3.84
N SER A 226 -17.92 -16.89 4.60
CA SER A 226 -17.13 -18.10 4.27
C SER A 226 -17.51 -19.29 5.16
N SER A 227 -17.85 -20.42 4.53
CA SER A 227 -18.26 -21.66 5.23
C SER A 227 -17.14 -22.70 5.38
N SER A 228 -15.99 -22.54 4.71
CA SER A 228 -14.87 -23.50 4.76
C SER A 228 -13.67 -22.96 5.54
N TYR A 229 -13.19 -23.74 6.51
CA TYR A 229 -12.07 -23.38 7.39
C TYR A 229 -10.80 -22.97 6.62
N GLU A 230 -10.43 -23.70 5.58
CA GLU A 230 -9.19 -23.44 4.82
C GLU A 230 -9.21 -22.07 4.12
N ILE A 231 -10.35 -21.70 3.55
CA ILE A 231 -10.56 -20.40 2.91
C ILE A 231 -10.53 -19.29 3.96
N LEU A 232 -11.14 -19.54 5.11
CA LEU A 232 -11.16 -18.59 6.21
C LEU A 232 -9.76 -18.33 6.78
N PHE A 233 -8.98 -19.40 7.00
CA PHE A 233 -7.62 -19.30 7.50
C PHE A 233 -6.73 -18.53 6.52
N ARG A 234 -6.81 -18.84 5.23
CA ARG A 234 -6.06 -18.14 4.17
C ARG A 234 -6.41 -16.64 4.13
N ASN A 235 -7.71 -16.32 4.08
CA ASN A 235 -8.15 -14.92 3.98
C ASN A 235 -7.80 -14.13 5.25
N SER A 236 -7.91 -14.73 6.43
CA SER A 236 -7.51 -14.11 7.70
C SER A 236 -6.00 -13.90 7.77
N GLY A 237 -5.21 -14.89 7.36
CA GLY A 237 -3.76 -14.77 7.27
C GLY A 237 -3.32 -13.66 6.32
N PHE A 238 -3.96 -13.53 5.16
CA PHE A 238 -3.68 -12.44 4.23
C PHE A 238 -4.05 -11.06 4.77
N ALA A 239 -5.12 -10.94 5.55
CA ALA A 239 -5.39 -9.67 6.22
C ALA A 239 -4.38 -9.32 7.30
N VAL A 240 -3.90 -10.31 8.06
CA VAL A 240 -2.80 -10.10 9.02
C VAL A 240 -1.54 -9.63 8.27
N ALA A 241 -1.20 -10.26 7.14
CA ALA A 241 -0.07 -9.82 6.30
C ALA A 241 -0.22 -8.36 5.85
N THR A 242 -1.41 -7.99 5.37
CA THR A 242 -1.78 -6.62 4.99
C THR A 242 -1.62 -5.65 6.16
N VAL A 243 -2.11 -5.97 7.36
CA VAL A 243 -1.94 -5.13 8.56
C VAL A 243 -0.47 -4.94 8.89
N VAL A 244 0.35 -5.99 8.82
CA VAL A 244 1.80 -5.89 9.06
C VAL A 244 2.46 -5.02 7.99
N VAL A 245 2.02 -5.07 6.72
CA VAL A 245 2.46 -4.14 5.68
C VAL A 245 2.13 -2.69 6.05
N ARG A 246 0.94 -2.41 6.62
CA ARG A 246 0.61 -1.05 7.07
C ARG A 246 1.48 -0.58 8.24
N LEU A 247 1.78 -1.47 9.18
CA LEU A 247 2.71 -1.18 10.26
C LEU A 247 4.13 -0.95 9.73
N ALA A 248 4.54 -1.66 8.68
CA ALA A 248 5.82 -1.43 8.03
C ALA A 248 5.93 -0.02 7.42
N LEU A 249 4.83 0.54 6.92
CA LEU A 249 4.82 1.89 6.31
C LEU A 249 4.96 3.03 7.33
N THR A 250 4.61 2.80 8.59
CA THR A 250 4.74 3.78 9.69
C THR A 250 5.95 3.53 10.59
N ALA A 251 6.60 2.37 10.46
CA ALA A 251 7.71 2.00 11.29
C ALA A 251 8.99 2.80 10.95
N PRO A 252 9.86 3.04 11.93
CA PRO A 252 11.15 3.66 11.68
C PRO A 252 12.04 2.77 10.76
N PRO A 253 13.11 3.35 10.18
CA PRO A 253 14.09 2.61 9.37
C PRO A 253 14.58 1.35 10.09
N PHE A 254 14.95 0.33 9.30
CA PHE A 254 15.25 -1.05 9.72
C PHE A 254 14.01 -1.86 10.14
N PHE A 255 13.14 -1.30 10.99
CA PHE A 255 11.92 -2.00 11.43
C PHE A 255 10.88 -2.09 10.32
N ASN A 256 10.73 -1.04 9.51
CA ASN A 256 9.92 -1.04 8.29
C ASN A 256 10.29 -2.21 7.37
N VAL A 257 11.58 -2.41 7.12
CA VAL A 257 12.12 -3.47 6.27
C VAL A 257 11.89 -4.85 6.90
N LEU A 258 12.17 -5.01 8.20
CA LEU A 258 11.98 -6.28 8.88
C LEU A 258 10.51 -6.71 8.90
N LEU A 259 9.59 -5.78 9.18
CA LEU A 259 8.14 -6.03 9.14
C LEU A 259 7.69 -6.38 7.72
N GLY A 260 8.20 -5.67 6.71
CA GLY A 260 7.87 -5.95 5.30
C GLY A 260 8.32 -7.33 4.85
N ILE A 261 9.56 -7.71 5.13
CA ILE A 261 10.09 -9.05 4.83
C ILE A 261 9.31 -10.13 5.60
N GLY A 262 9.06 -9.89 6.89
CA GLY A 262 8.30 -10.80 7.75
C GLY A 262 6.87 -11.04 7.22
N ALA A 263 6.17 -9.97 6.82
CA ALA A 263 4.85 -10.06 6.22
C ALA A 263 4.87 -10.85 4.90
N MET A 264 5.87 -10.61 4.05
CA MET A 264 6.03 -11.30 2.77
C MET A 264 6.30 -12.80 2.97
N ALA A 265 7.20 -13.15 3.89
CA ALA A 265 7.49 -14.52 4.26
C ALA A 265 6.25 -15.21 4.85
N PHE A 266 5.48 -14.53 5.70
CA PHE A 266 4.24 -15.03 6.24
C PHE A 266 3.20 -15.30 5.14
N ALA A 267 3.00 -14.37 4.20
CA ALA A 267 2.09 -14.54 3.07
C ALA A 267 2.49 -15.73 2.17
N ILE A 268 3.79 -15.92 1.91
CA ILE A 268 4.32 -17.09 1.20
C ILE A 268 4.02 -18.38 2.00
N GLY A 269 4.22 -18.36 3.32
CA GLY A 269 3.93 -19.49 4.20
C GLY A 269 2.46 -19.91 4.18
N ILE A 270 1.54 -18.94 4.24
CA ILE A 270 0.10 -19.18 4.12
C ILE A 270 -0.24 -19.82 2.77
N THR A 271 0.29 -19.26 1.67
CA THR A 271 0.08 -19.81 0.32
C THR A 271 0.61 -21.23 0.21
N PHE A 272 1.79 -21.51 0.76
CA PHE A 272 2.37 -22.84 0.76
C PHE A 272 1.53 -23.85 1.57
N ALA A 273 1.12 -23.49 2.79
CA ALA A 273 0.32 -24.34 3.67
C ALA A 273 -1.05 -24.66 3.04
N TYR A 274 -1.74 -23.65 2.53
CA TYR A 274 -3.03 -23.81 1.84
C TYR A 274 -2.93 -24.75 0.64
N ASN A 275 -1.84 -24.66 -0.13
CA ASN A 275 -1.59 -25.55 -1.26
C ASN A 275 -1.36 -27.02 -0.84
N GLY A 276 -0.74 -27.24 0.33
CA GLY A 276 -0.53 -28.56 0.91
C GLY A 276 -1.83 -29.27 1.32
N PHE A 277 -2.73 -28.56 2.01
CA PHE A 277 -4.03 -29.11 2.42
C PHE A 277 -4.88 -29.54 1.22
N LYS A 278 -5.01 -28.68 0.21
CA LYS A 278 -5.83 -28.96 -0.99
C LYS A 278 -5.29 -30.13 -1.84
N LYS A 279 -3.96 -30.34 -1.87
CA LYS A 279 -3.37 -31.51 -2.56
C LYS A 279 -3.77 -32.81 -1.87
N THR A 280 -3.87 -32.80 -0.54
CA THR A 280 -4.24 -33.96 0.27
C THR A 280 -5.72 -34.33 0.07
N GLU A 281 -6.61 -33.34 -0.01
CA GLU A 281 -8.03 -33.59 -0.34
C GLU A 281 -8.23 -34.23 -1.71
N ILE A 282 -7.55 -33.73 -2.76
CA ILE A 282 -7.68 -34.28 -4.13
C ILE A 282 -7.17 -35.73 -4.20
N VAL A 283 -6.06 -36.03 -3.53
CA VAL A 283 -5.53 -37.41 -3.50
C VAL A 283 -6.49 -38.33 -2.77
N LYS A 284 -7.08 -37.87 -1.65
CA LYS A 284 -8.05 -38.65 -0.87
C LYS A 284 -9.36 -38.88 -1.62
N SER A 285 -9.84 -37.92 -2.41
CA SER A 285 -11.04 -38.08 -3.23
C SER A 285 -10.81 -39.01 -4.43
N LEU A 286 -9.64 -38.96 -5.07
CA LEU A 286 -9.26 -39.91 -6.12
C LEU A 286 -9.10 -41.34 -5.58
N SER A 287 -8.50 -41.52 -4.40
CA SER A 287 -8.36 -42.85 -3.79
C SER A 287 -9.70 -43.44 -3.35
N ALA A 288 -10.66 -42.60 -2.96
CA ALA A 288 -12.01 -43.04 -2.60
C ALA A 288 -12.91 -43.35 -3.81
N ALA A 289 -12.60 -42.78 -4.98
CA ALA A 289 -13.36 -42.97 -6.22
C ALA A 289 -12.95 -44.22 -7.02
N LEU A 290 -11.83 -44.85 -6.68
CA LEU A 290 -11.43 -46.15 -7.24
C LEU A 290 -12.07 -47.26 -6.39
N PRO A 291 -13.05 -48.02 -6.90
CA PRO A 291 -13.58 -49.16 -6.16
C PRO A 291 -12.44 -50.15 -5.95
N GLU A 292 -12.27 -50.56 -4.69
CA GLU A 292 -11.38 -51.63 -4.28
C GLU A 292 -11.64 -52.82 -5.21
N LYS A 293 -10.69 -53.12 -6.09
CA LYS A 293 -10.74 -54.33 -6.90
C LYS A 293 -10.58 -55.48 -5.91
N SER A 294 -11.72 -56.07 -5.56
CA SER A 294 -11.84 -57.30 -4.80
C SER A 294 -10.79 -58.32 -5.25
N ALA A 295 -9.91 -58.69 -4.33
CA ALA A 295 -9.15 -59.92 -4.37
C ALA A 295 -9.71 -60.86 -3.31
#